data_AF-A0A5A7NTV0-F1
#
_entry.id   AF-A0A5A7NTV0-F1
#
_cell.length_a   1.000
_cell.length_b   1.000
_cell.length_c   1.000
_cell.angle_alpha   90.00
_cell.angle_beta   90.00
_cell.angle_gamma   90.00
#
_symmetry.space_group_name_H-M   'P 1'
#
loop_
_entity.id
_entity.type
_entity.pdbx_description
1 polymer ?
#
loop_
_entity_poly.entity_id
_entity_poly.type
_entity_poly.pdbx_seq_one_letter_code
_entity_poly.pdbx_strand_id
1 'polypeptide(L)'
;MNTRRIPTASIAARWNPSDQAVDLVIDGRAVIDIVDPQKQCGVSPFARRFVHSSARGWLAEYRGVSDDRDERLLEGELEIAVCRACGDLDCGNLAVYVAMDANTVIWRQPHWAGDDEDDDEDDDEPGPDDPESLMPQVGVFDRAEYEAALADVERFINRPGWRRETPEAASWLDRLRNRFTSVWDK
;
A
#
# COMPACT_ATOMS: atom_id res chain seq x y z
N MET A 1 -6.73 -22.60 -26.85
CA MET A 1 -6.43 -21.32 -26.17
C MET A 1 -5.58 -21.65 -24.96
N ASN A 2 -4.29 -21.31 -24.98
CA ASN A 2 -3.41 -21.50 -23.82
C ASN A 2 -3.75 -20.41 -22.80
N THR A 3 -4.48 -20.76 -21.74
CA THR A 3 -4.53 -19.95 -20.53
C THR A 3 -3.13 -19.96 -19.94
N ARG A 4 -2.32 -18.92 -20.23
CA ARG A 4 -1.10 -18.67 -19.45
C ARG A 4 -1.55 -18.57 -18.00
N ARG A 5 -1.19 -19.57 -17.18
CA ARG A 5 -1.35 -19.46 -15.73
C ARG A 5 -0.48 -18.30 -15.29
N ILE A 6 -1.08 -17.31 -14.64
CA ILE A 6 -0.34 -16.28 -13.93
C ILE A 6 0.43 -17.03 -12.83
N PRO A 7 1.77 -16.90 -12.77
CA PRO A 7 2.55 -17.57 -11.75
C PRO A 7 2.20 -17.02 -10.36
N THR A 8 2.19 -17.90 -9.37
CA THR A 8 2.07 -17.50 -7.96
C THR A 8 3.36 -16.81 -7.53
N ALA A 9 3.25 -15.59 -7.01
CA ALA A 9 4.33 -14.82 -6.41
C ALA A 9 4.49 -15.19 -4.93
N SER A 10 5.71 -15.09 -4.43
CA SER A 10 6.02 -15.24 -3.01
C SER A 10 5.75 -13.95 -2.25
N ILE A 11 5.34 -14.06 -0.98
CA ILE A 11 5.14 -12.91 -0.10
C ILE A 11 5.70 -13.16 1.30
N ALA A 12 6.37 -12.16 1.87
CA ALA A 12 6.92 -12.20 3.21
C ALA A 12 6.85 -10.82 3.88
N ALA A 13 7.13 -10.75 5.18
CA ALA A 13 7.26 -9.49 5.92
C ALA A 13 8.71 -9.28 6.38
N ARG A 14 9.17 -8.03 6.34
CA ARG A 14 10.54 -7.64 6.72
C ARG A 14 10.53 -6.35 7.53
N TRP A 15 11.38 -6.27 8.56
CA TRP A 15 11.66 -5.00 9.23
C TRP A 15 12.56 -4.11 8.38
N ASN A 16 12.10 -2.89 8.12
CA ASN A 16 12.84 -1.81 7.49
C ASN A 16 13.35 -0.85 8.58
N PRO A 17 14.67 -0.85 8.88
CA PRO A 17 15.23 0.02 9.91
C PRO A 17 15.27 1.49 9.51
N SER A 18 15.29 1.81 8.23
CA SER A 18 15.38 3.18 7.72
C SER A 18 14.07 3.93 7.96
N ASP A 19 12.95 3.31 7.60
CA ASP A 19 11.61 3.90 7.78
C ASP A 19 10.96 3.56 9.11
N GLN A 20 11.62 2.72 9.93
CA GLN A 20 11.08 2.13 11.15
C GLN A 20 9.71 1.48 10.87
N ALA A 21 9.65 0.67 9.82
CA ALA A 21 8.43 0.10 9.29
C ALA A 21 8.54 -1.41 9.05
N VAL A 22 7.40 -2.07 8.88
CA VAL A 22 7.35 -3.45 8.39
C VAL A 22 6.93 -3.41 6.93
N ASP A 23 7.82 -3.82 6.03
CA ASP A 23 7.51 -3.91 4.61
C ASP A 23 6.95 -5.30 4.30
N LEU A 24 5.93 -5.38 3.46
CA LEU A 24 5.65 -6.58 2.71
C LEU A 24 6.63 -6.68 1.54
N VAL A 25 7.09 -7.90 1.26
CA VAL A 25 8.11 -8.22 0.28
C VAL A 25 7.54 -9.22 -0.70
N ILE A 26 7.45 -8.85 -1.98
CA ILE A 26 6.96 -9.68 -3.07
C ILE A 26 8.15 -10.09 -3.93
N ASP A 27 8.37 -11.38 -4.12
CA ASP A 27 9.48 -11.92 -4.93
C ASP A 27 10.84 -11.30 -4.59
N GLY A 28 11.07 -11.06 -3.30
CA GLY A 28 12.31 -10.50 -2.77
C GLY A 28 12.43 -8.97 -2.82
N ARG A 29 11.44 -8.25 -3.38
CA ARG A 29 11.41 -6.78 -3.42
C ARG A 29 10.32 -6.23 -2.51
N ALA A 30 10.66 -5.25 -1.66
CA ALA A 30 9.66 -4.63 -0.81
C ALA A 30 8.65 -3.85 -1.66
N VAL A 31 7.36 -3.93 -1.33
CA VAL A 31 6.30 -3.19 -2.02
C VAL A 31 6.65 -1.70 -2.09
N ILE A 32 7.19 -1.14 -1.00
CA ILE A 32 7.55 0.28 -0.98
C ILE A 32 8.71 0.64 -1.93
N ASP A 33 9.66 -0.28 -2.15
CA ASP A 33 10.75 -0.07 -3.10
C ASP A 33 10.27 -0.25 -4.57
N ILE A 34 9.06 -0.79 -4.79
CA ILE A 34 8.43 -0.90 -6.11
C ILE A 34 7.69 0.39 -6.44
N VAL A 35 6.85 0.84 -5.51
CA VAL A 35 5.90 1.96 -5.71
C VAL A 35 6.50 3.35 -5.54
N ASP A 36 7.57 3.48 -4.76
CA ASP A 36 8.29 4.74 -4.59
C ASP A 36 9.79 4.49 -4.75
N PRO A 37 10.27 4.19 -5.98
CA PRO A 37 11.67 3.86 -6.23
C PRO A 37 12.63 4.98 -5.80
N GLN A 38 12.17 6.22 -5.88
CA GLN A 38 12.92 7.42 -5.50
C GLN A 38 12.83 7.73 -4.00
N LYS A 39 12.00 6.99 -3.26
CA LYS A 39 11.79 7.09 -1.80
C LYS A 39 11.40 8.50 -1.37
N GLN A 40 10.50 9.16 -2.11
CA GLN A 40 10.13 10.55 -1.85
C GLN A 40 8.88 10.69 -0.97
N CYS A 41 7.87 9.86 -1.17
CA CYS A 41 6.51 10.15 -0.69
C CYS A 41 5.83 8.99 0.04
N GLY A 42 6.15 7.74 -0.29
CA GLY A 42 5.47 6.56 0.25
C GLY A 42 6.17 5.98 1.48
N VAL A 43 5.38 5.30 2.32
CA VAL A 43 5.88 4.37 3.33
C VAL A 43 4.89 3.21 3.52
N SER A 44 5.35 2.08 4.06
CA SER A 44 4.45 1.00 4.47
C SER A 44 3.39 1.51 5.48
N PRO A 45 2.12 1.06 5.37
CA PRO A 45 1.07 1.31 6.38
C PRO A 45 1.50 0.87 7.78
N PHE A 46 2.43 -0.08 7.88
CA PHE A 46 2.96 -0.60 9.15
C PHE A 46 4.21 0.15 9.63
N ALA A 47 4.30 1.46 9.38
CA ALA A 47 5.37 2.30 9.92
C ALA A 47 5.08 2.73 11.36
N ARG A 48 6.11 2.71 12.22
CA ARG A 48 6.01 3.11 13.64
C ARG A 48 5.58 4.57 13.86
N ARG A 49 5.71 5.42 12.84
CA ARG A 49 5.22 6.81 12.87
C ARG A 49 3.70 6.89 13.01
N PHE A 50 2.98 5.86 12.59
CA PHE A 50 1.53 5.79 12.73
C PHE A 50 1.13 5.24 14.08
N VAL A 51 -0.03 5.67 14.57
CA VAL A 51 -0.57 5.15 15.82
C VAL A 51 -0.80 3.66 15.72
N HIS A 52 -0.56 2.95 16.82
CA HIS A 52 -0.70 1.50 16.90
C HIS A 52 -2.08 1.00 16.45
N SER A 53 -3.15 1.75 16.74
CA SER A 53 -4.51 1.43 16.30
C SER A 53 -4.67 1.47 14.78
N SER A 54 -4.06 2.45 14.09
CA SER A 54 -4.12 2.53 12.62
C SER A 54 -3.35 1.38 11.97
N ALA A 55 -2.15 1.08 12.46
CA ALA A 55 -1.37 -0.10 12.02
C ALA A 55 -2.17 -1.41 12.14
N ARG A 56 -2.97 -1.55 13.19
CA ARG A 56 -3.87 -2.69 13.39
C ARG A 56 -5.11 -2.66 12.50
N GLY A 57 -5.65 -1.47 12.23
CA GLY A 57 -6.75 -1.26 11.28
C GLY A 57 -6.35 -1.71 9.88
N TRP A 58 -5.25 -1.18 9.35
CA TRP A 58 -4.68 -1.63 8.08
C TRP A 58 -4.42 -3.14 8.08
N LEU A 59 -3.81 -3.71 9.13
CA LEU A 59 -3.59 -5.16 9.18
C LEU A 59 -4.90 -5.98 9.10
N ALA A 60 -6.00 -5.47 9.66
CA ALA A 60 -7.31 -6.11 9.58
C ALA A 60 -7.86 -6.05 8.14
N GLU A 61 -7.70 -4.91 7.44
CA GLU A 61 -8.06 -4.77 6.03
C GLU A 61 -7.28 -5.74 5.14
N TYR A 62 -5.98 -5.92 5.38
CA TYR A 62 -5.17 -6.91 4.69
C TYR A 62 -5.69 -8.35 4.86
N ARG A 63 -6.44 -8.63 5.94
CA ARG A 63 -7.10 -9.92 6.19
C ARG A 63 -8.51 -10.02 5.62
N GLY A 64 -9.03 -8.94 5.04
CA GLY A 64 -10.37 -8.85 4.47
C GLY A 64 -11.44 -8.36 5.47
N VAL A 65 -11.05 -7.69 6.56
CA VAL A 65 -12.00 -7.07 7.49
C VAL A 65 -12.22 -5.61 7.10
N SER A 66 -13.45 -5.24 6.77
CA SER A 66 -13.79 -3.91 6.20
C SER A 66 -14.64 -3.01 7.12
N ASP A 67 -14.98 -3.46 8.32
CA ASP A 67 -16.00 -2.81 9.18
C ASP A 67 -15.66 -1.35 9.58
N ASP A 68 -14.37 -1.03 9.74
CA ASP A 68 -13.87 0.28 10.18
C ASP A 68 -12.98 0.95 9.10
N ARG A 69 -13.16 0.58 7.83
CA ARG A 69 -12.35 1.09 6.72
C ARG A 69 -12.66 2.56 6.40
N ASP A 70 -11.67 3.30 5.88
CA ASP A 70 -11.88 4.67 5.38
C ASP A 70 -12.96 4.66 4.28
N GLU A 71 -13.99 5.50 4.44
CA GLU A 71 -15.16 5.54 3.56
C GLU A 71 -14.84 6.03 2.14
N ARG A 72 -13.66 6.65 1.94
CA ARG A 72 -13.17 7.08 0.63
C ARG A 72 -12.64 5.94 -0.23
N LEU A 73 -12.35 4.78 0.37
CA LEU A 73 -11.86 3.63 -0.38
C LEU A 73 -13.01 2.84 -0.99
N LEU A 74 -12.86 2.44 -2.25
CA LEU A 74 -13.87 1.63 -2.94
C LEU A 74 -13.89 0.20 -2.39
N GLU A 75 -15.01 -0.50 -2.58
CA GLU A 75 -15.18 -1.88 -2.11
C GLU A 75 -14.07 -2.79 -2.67
N GLY A 76 -13.38 -3.48 -1.76
CA GLY A 76 -12.31 -4.42 -2.13
C GLY A 76 -10.98 -3.77 -2.46
N GLU A 77 -10.83 -2.45 -2.39
CA GLU A 77 -9.49 -1.84 -2.41
C GLU A 77 -8.67 -2.24 -1.18
N LEU A 78 -7.36 -2.02 -1.26
CA LEU A 78 -6.42 -2.19 -0.15
C LEU A 78 -5.24 -1.23 -0.33
N GLU A 79 -4.99 -0.39 0.66
CA GLU A 79 -3.83 0.51 0.64
C GLU A 79 -2.52 -0.28 0.87
N ILE A 80 -1.61 -0.21 -0.10
CA ILE A 80 -0.33 -0.90 -0.07
C ILE A 80 0.88 0.02 0.12
N ALA A 81 0.69 1.31 -0.11
CA ALA A 81 1.61 2.35 0.34
C ALA A 81 0.81 3.59 0.76
N VAL A 82 1.21 4.22 1.85
CA VAL A 82 0.55 5.41 2.39
C VAL A 82 1.51 6.60 2.44
N CYS A 83 0.96 7.80 2.46
CA CYS A 83 1.72 9.03 2.56
C CYS A 83 2.63 9.00 3.79
N ARG A 84 3.93 9.19 3.54
CA ARG A 84 4.98 9.17 4.55
C ARG A 84 4.78 10.22 5.65
N ALA A 85 4.13 11.34 5.35
CA ALA A 85 3.98 12.46 6.27
C ALA A 85 2.79 12.29 7.23
N CYS A 86 1.63 11.88 6.71
CA CYS A 86 0.39 11.82 7.50
C CYS A 86 -0.38 10.51 7.40
N GLY A 87 -0.09 9.66 6.41
CA GLY A 87 -0.87 8.46 6.12
C GLY A 87 -2.29 8.76 5.63
N ASP A 88 -2.55 10.00 5.23
CA ASP A 88 -3.86 10.42 4.71
C ASP A 88 -4.00 10.00 3.25
N LEU A 89 -5.16 9.45 2.91
CA LEU A 89 -5.51 8.92 1.60
C LEU A 89 -5.34 9.95 0.48
N ASP A 90 -5.69 11.22 0.72
CA ASP A 90 -5.66 12.29 -0.30
C ASP A 90 -4.22 12.80 -0.60
N CYS A 91 -3.19 12.15 -0.02
CA CYS A 91 -1.80 12.55 -0.19
C CYS A 91 -1.01 11.63 -1.12
N GLY A 92 -1.71 10.91 -2.01
CA GLY A 92 -1.10 10.01 -3.00
C GLY A 92 -0.79 8.64 -2.39
N ASN A 93 -1.80 8.03 -1.76
CA ASN A 93 -1.70 6.63 -1.33
C ASN A 93 -1.85 5.73 -2.56
N LEU A 94 -1.23 4.54 -2.53
CA LEU A 94 -1.34 3.57 -3.61
C LEU A 94 -2.13 2.37 -3.11
N ALA A 95 -3.13 1.96 -3.89
CA ALA A 95 -4.00 0.85 -3.59
C ALA A 95 -4.00 -0.21 -4.70
N VAL A 96 -4.52 -1.38 -4.34
CA VAL A 96 -4.85 -2.47 -5.27
C VAL A 96 -6.26 -2.97 -4.94
N TYR A 97 -6.96 -3.53 -5.90
CA TYR A 97 -8.14 -4.33 -5.58
C TYR A 97 -7.73 -5.73 -5.15
N VAL A 98 -8.46 -6.26 -4.18
CA VAL A 98 -8.16 -7.53 -3.52
C VAL A 98 -9.34 -8.47 -3.66
N ALA A 99 -9.05 -9.66 -4.18
CA ALA A 99 -9.96 -10.80 -4.15
C ALA A 99 -9.30 -11.95 -3.38
N MET A 100 -10.05 -12.59 -2.51
CA MET A 100 -9.54 -13.65 -1.64
C MET A 100 -10.48 -14.85 -1.66
N ASP A 101 -9.91 -16.03 -1.81
CA ASP A 101 -10.61 -17.30 -1.61
C ASP A 101 -9.87 -18.16 -0.57
N ALA A 102 -10.29 -19.42 -0.42
CA ALA A 102 -9.73 -20.34 0.56
C ALA A 102 -8.22 -20.62 0.39
N ASN A 103 -7.69 -20.50 -0.83
CA ASN A 103 -6.33 -20.89 -1.18
C ASN A 103 -5.53 -19.75 -1.82
N THR A 104 -6.18 -18.68 -2.28
CA THR A 104 -5.56 -17.65 -3.11
C THR A 104 -5.88 -16.24 -2.61
N VAL A 105 -4.90 -15.36 -2.68
CA VAL A 105 -5.09 -13.91 -2.62
C VAL A 105 -4.66 -13.30 -3.94
N ILE A 106 -5.49 -12.46 -4.53
CA ILE A 106 -5.23 -11.78 -5.79
C ILE A 106 -5.22 -10.28 -5.52
N TRP A 107 -4.10 -9.63 -5.81
CA TRP A 107 -4.00 -8.19 -5.94
C TRP A 107 -4.10 -7.83 -7.42
N ARG A 108 -4.91 -6.84 -7.78
CA ARG A 108 -5.09 -6.43 -9.18
C ARG A 108 -5.18 -4.92 -9.31
N GLN A 109 -4.87 -4.42 -10.50
CA GLN A 109 -5.04 -3.02 -10.91
C GLN A 109 -4.44 -2.06 -9.87
N PRO A 110 -3.10 -2.01 -9.73
CA PRO A 110 -2.46 -1.02 -8.88
C PRO A 110 -2.81 0.40 -9.38
N HIS A 111 -3.29 1.27 -8.49
CA HIS A 111 -3.76 2.62 -8.81
C HIS A 111 -3.51 3.57 -7.64
N TRP A 112 -3.59 4.88 -7.90
CA TRP A 112 -3.61 5.90 -6.85
C TRP A 112 -4.96 5.89 -6.13
N ALA A 113 -4.95 5.75 -4.81
CA ALA A 113 -6.16 5.74 -4.00
C ALA A 113 -6.77 7.16 -3.93
N GLY A 114 -8.10 7.24 -4.02
CA GLY A 114 -8.82 8.51 -3.95
C GLY A 114 -8.75 9.35 -5.23
N ASP A 115 -8.23 8.79 -6.33
CA ASP A 115 -8.46 9.33 -7.66
C ASP A 115 -9.88 8.90 -8.05
N ASP A 116 -10.84 9.81 -7.95
CA ASP A 116 -12.22 9.55 -8.38
C ASP A 116 -12.19 9.25 -9.89
N GLU A 117 -12.81 8.15 -10.32
CA GLU A 117 -12.96 7.75 -11.74
C GLU A 117 -13.71 8.80 -12.61
N ASP A 118 -14.08 9.95 -12.04
CA ASP A 118 -14.87 11.02 -12.66
C ASP A 118 -14.00 12.08 -13.40
N ASP A 119 -12.67 11.97 -13.41
CA ASP A 119 -11.81 12.82 -14.28
C ASP A 119 -11.75 12.21 -15.69
N ASP A 120 -12.84 12.42 -16.44
CA ASP A 120 -13.06 12.09 -17.87
C ASP A 120 -12.08 12.83 -18.84
N GLU A 121 -10.87 13.18 -18.42
CA GLU A 121 -9.89 13.93 -19.23
C GLU A 121 -8.47 13.36 -19.08
N ASP A 122 -8.25 12.18 -19.67
CA ASP A 122 -7.26 11.92 -20.74
C ASP A 122 -6.87 10.43 -20.75
N ASP A 123 -7.06 9.79 -21.91
CA ASP A 123 -6.58 8.43 -22.26
C ASP A 123 -5.05 8.44 -22.43
N ASP A 124 -4.34 9.07 -21.50
CA ASP A 124 -2.89 9.20 -21.48
C ASP A 124 -2.27 7.85 -21.09
N GLU A 125 -1.31 7.38 -21.89
CA GLU A 125 -0.55 6.15 -21.58
C GLU A 125 0.15 6.32 -20.22
N PRO A 126 0.07 5.32 -19.31
CA PRO A 126 0.65 5.45 -17.98
C PRO A 126 2.13 5.79 -18.07
N GLY A 127 2.50 6.87 -17.38
CA GLY A 127 3.85 7.35 -17.24
C GLY A 127 4.75 6.33 -16.52
N PRO A 128 6.07 6.56 -16.55
CA PRO A 128 7.05 5.64 -15.97
C PRO A 128 6.93 5.52 -14.44
N ASP A 129 6.36 6.52 -13.79
CA ASP A 129 6.17 6.58 -12.34
C ASP A 129 4.74 6.19 -11.91
N ASP A 130 3.88 5.78 -12.85
CA ASP A 130 2.53 5.32 -12.52
C ASP A 130 2.52 3.92 -11.90
N PRO A 131 1.62 3.65 -10.93
CA PRO A 131 1.45 2.35 -10.28
C PRO A 131 1.35 1.21 -11.29
N GLU A 132 0.65 1.49 -12.40
CA GLU A 132 0.41 0.56 -13.50
C GLU A 132 1.68 0.14 -14.26
N SER A 133 2.66 1.04 -14.33
CA SER A 133 3.97 0.84 -14.95
C SER A 133 4.98 0.21 -13.97
N LEU A 134 4.83 0.50 -12.67
CA LEU A 134 5.77 0.08 -11.63
C LEU A 134 5.50 -1.33 -11.08
N MET A 135 4.24 -1.74 -11.00
CA MET A 135 3.82 -3.00 -10.41
C MET A 135 3.17 -3.95 -11.43
N PRO A 136 3.28 -5.27 -11.23
CA PRO A 136 2.46 -6.22 -11.98
C PRO A 136 0.97 -5.91 -11.80
N GLN A 137 0.25 -5.82 -12.92
CA GLN A 137 -1.21 -5.58 -12.97
C GLN A 137 -2.03 -6.62 -12.21
N VAL A 138 -1.47 -7.83 -12.04
CA VAL A 138 -2.05 -8.89 -11.24
C VAL A 138 -0.94 -9.60 -10.47
N GLY A 139 -1.05 -9.62 -9.14
CA GLY A 139 -0.27 -10.46 -8.23
C GLY A 139 -1.14 -11.57 -7.67
N VAL A 140 -0.67 -12.82 -7.73
CA VAL A 140 -1.38 -13.99 -7.20
C VAL A 140 -0.52 -14.61 -6.11
N PHE A 141 -1.08 -14.81 -4.92
CA PHE A 141 -0.37 -15.36 -3.76
C PHE A 141 -1.09 -16.59 -3.23
N ASP A 142 -0.32 -17.54 -2.69
CA ASP A 142 -0.88 -18.59 -1.85
C ASP A 142 -1.44 -17.97 -0.55
N ARG A 143 -2.66 -18.34 -0.17
CA ARG A 143 -3.34 -17.76 1.01
C ARG A 143 -2.60 -18.06 2.30
N ALA A 144 -2.01 -19.24 2.45
CA ALA A 144 -1.29 -19.60 3.67
C ALA A 144 0.03 -18.82 3.79
N GLU A 145 0.75 -18.61 2.69
CA GLU A 145 1.95 -17.75 2.67
C GLU A 145 1.61 -16.29 2.98
N TYR A 146 0.53 -15.79 2.38
CA TYR A 146 0.02 -14.45 2.64
C TYR A 146 -0.33 -14.24 4.12
N GLU A 147 -1.09 -15.15 4.72
CA GLU A 147 -1.43 -15.10 6.15
C GLU A 147 -0.20 -15.23 7.06
N ALA A 148 0.80 -16.03 6.66
CA ALA A 148 2.06 -16.12 7.41
C ALA A 148 2.82 -14.78 7.39
N ALA A 149 2.86 -14.10 6.24
CA ALA A 149 3.43 -12.75 6.15
C ALA A 149 2.68 -11.76 7.05
N LEU A 150 1.34 -11.79 7.07
CA LEU A 150 0.54 -10.94 7.96
C LEU A 150 0.73 -11.27 9.44
N ALA A 151 0.91 -12.54 9.80
CA ALA A 151 1.24 -12.94 11.17
C ALA A 151 2.62 -12.42 11.59
N ASP A 152 3.58 -12.35 10.66
CA ASP A 152 4.88 -11.73 10.91
C ASP A 152 4.75 -10.21 11.09
N VAL A 153 3.94 -9.53 10.26
CA VAL A 153 3.59 -8.10 10.45
C VAL A 153 3.02 -7.88 11.85
N GLU A 154 2.04 -8.67 12.25
CA GLU A 154 1.44 -8.59 13.58
C GLU A 154 2.48 -8.75 14.70
N ARG A 155 3.42 -9.69 14.53
CA ARG A 155 4.51 -9.89 15.50
C ARG A 155 5.41 -8.68 15.63
N PHE A 156 5.70 -7.98 14.53
CA PHE A 156 6.47 -6.73 14.56
C PHE A 156 5.69 -5.59 15.20
N ILE A 157 4.41 -5.43 14.85
CA ILE A 157 3.50 -4.42 15.39
C ILE A 157 3.41 -4.55 16.92
N ASN A 158 3.26 -5.77 17.43
CA ASN A 158 3.15 -6.04 18.86
C ASN A 158 4.46 -5.91 19.66
N ARG A 159 5.58 -5.53 19.03
CA ARG A 159 6.85 -5.32 19.77
C ARG A 159 6.75 -4.08 20.68
N PRO A 160 7.38 -4.11 21.87
CA PRO A 160 7.50 -2.93 22.71
C PRO A 160 8.11 -1.74 21.94
N GLY A 161 7.60 -0.55 22.22
CA GLY A 161 8.10 0.68 21.58
C GLY A 161 7.42 1.02 20.25
N TRP A 162 6.31 0.34 19.88
CA TRP A 162 5.36 0.86 18.90
C TRP A 162 4.61 2.06 19.49
N ARG A 163 5.31 3.18 19.64
CA ARG A 163 4.76 4.43 20.16
C ARG A 163 4.70 5.43 19.01
N ARG A 164 3.54 6.09 18.92
CA ARG A 164 3.42 7.40 18.28
C ARG A 164 4.40 8.34 18.99
N GLU A 165 5.50 8.71 18.36
CA GLU A 165 5.84 10.13 18.41
C GLU A 165 4.81 10.77 17.50
N THR A 166 3.94 11.62 18.06
CA THR A 166 2.97 12.37 17.25
C THR A 166 3.72 12.89 16.04
N PRO A 167 3.39 12.49 14.79
CA PRO A 167 3.95 13.17 13.65
C PRO A 167 3.68 14.65 13.91
N GLU A 168 4.69 15.52 13.82
CA GLU A 168 4.39 16.92 13.57
C GLU A 168 3.41 16.87 12.40
N ALA A 169 2.16 17.25 12.64
CA ALA A 169 1.10 17.12 11.65
C ALA A 169 1.68 17.69 10.37
N ALA A 170 1.77 16.86 9.32
CA ALA A 170 2.37 17.26 8.04
C ALA A 170 1.95 18.70 7.78
N SER A 171 2.93 19.60 7.71
CA SER A 171 2.63 21.03 7.66
C SER A 171 1.74 21.25 6.44
N TRP A 172 0.93 22.31 6.43
CA TRP A 172 0.10 22.60 5.25
C TRP A 172 0.95 22.63 3.96
N LEU A 173 2.24 23.01 4.05
CA LEU A 173 3.20 22.97 2.96
C LEU A 173 3.57 21.56 2.52
N ASP A 174 3.69 20.59 3.43
CA ASP A 174 3.96 19.19 3.08
C ASP A 174 2.77 18.57 2.37
N ARG A 175 1.55 18.90 2.82
CA ARG A 175 0.31 18.47 2.16
C ARG A 175 0.15 19.08 0.78
N LEU A 176 0.43 20.39 0.64
CA LEU A 176 0.43 21.02 -0.69
C LEU A 176 1.52 20.44 -1.57
N ARG A 177 2.75 20.29 -1.07
CA ARG A 177 3.86 19.78 -1.88
C ARG A 177 3.51 18.40 -2.45
N ASN A 178 2.98 17.49 -1.64
CA ASN A 178 2.62 16.16 -2.10
C ASN A 178 1.39 16.16 -3.04
N ARG A 179 0.41 17.05 -2.80
CA ARG A 179 -0.75 17.24 -3.69
C ARG A 179 -0.39 17.90 -5.02
N PHE A 180 0.67 18.71 -5.07
CA PHE A 180 1.11 19.40 -6.28
C PHE A 180 2.26 18.69 -6.99
N THR A 181 3.02 17.79 -6.37
CA THR A 181 4.00 16.98 -7.13
C THR A 181 3.34 16.08 -8.17
N SER A 182 2.08 15.65 -7.99
CA SER A 182 1.32 14.98 -9.07
C SER A 182 0.85 15.94 -10.18
N VAL A 183 0.81 17.24 -9.92
CA VAL A 183 0.30 18.27 -10.85
C VAL A 183 1.42 18.96 -11.64
N TRP A 184 2.68 18.86 -11.20
CA TRP A 184 3.80 19.64 -11.75
C TRP A 184 4.80 18.85 -12.59
N ASP A 185 4.61 17.54 -12.77
CA ASP A 185 5.34 16.71 -13.74
C ASP A 185 4.48 16.33 -14.97
N LYS A 186 3.55 17.22 -15.37
CA LYS A 186 2.92 17.22 -16.71
C LYS A 186 3.62 18.21 -17.65
#